data_AF-A0AAQ1GPU4-F1
#
_entry.id   AF-A0AAQ1GPU4-F1
#
_cell.length_a   1.000
_cell.length_b   1.000
_cell.length_c   1.000
_cell.angle_alpha   90.00
_cell.angle_beta   90.00
_cell.angle_gamma   90.00
#
_symmetry.space_group_name_H-M   'P 1'
#
loop_
_entity.id
_entity.type
_entity.pdbx_description
1 polymer ?
#
loop_
_entity_poly.entity_id
_entity_poly.type
_entity_poly.pdbx_seq_one_letter_code
_entity_poly.pdbx_strand_id
1 'polypeptide(L)'
;MSKLARGLALKLGAGEAVEYTPLPVFVYGPPQHPENLMGAAFSVNYARQEGSLPFNLFVIEKAVNGSGPSLADVFKFFDANPDAPFALIFCTDGMVTRKLLEKPGSGLIPDGAAVPAVFDSNVALLVSRPHAIDRLRPSIVTKPEGVDTRETQYDLVKLWNFYWDEREAFDAHHEAELTARGQEGVSPHTMSAAWWRSRVPELLKHTENKGPGEFAPNAWTPVRWTDWQVRQFDESPVLGYIDRPVRVRLTDEHDHALREKDQVTALRDGWSRVVAQGHEATAPRRIFFDTTGDREWVIPLTQALGAEADAPSTGSVAEGFDVGYRIGNTGVSSGVVQIALALIAGYQDGKSSAVVDRTGGQAEIVGVTPPTDAQIKQNRRTRGENPFLYR
;
A
#
# COMPACT_ATOMS: atom_id res chain seq x y z
N MET A 1 1.36 -19.64 12.36
CA MET A 1 0.17 -19.01 11.76
C MET A 1 0.48 -17.68 11.07
N SER A 2 1.37 -16.81 11.58
CA SER A 2 1.67 -15.51 10.95
C SER A 2 2.19 -15.56 9.50
N LYS A 3 2.99 -16.57 9.15
CA LYS A 3 3.50 -16.79 7.77
C LYS A 3 2.37 -16.92 6.72
N LEU A 4 1.31 -17.67 7.05
CA LEU A 4 0.16 -17.83 6.16
C LEU A 4 -0.62 -16.51 6.02
N ALA A 5 -0.75 -15.73 7.10
CA ALA A 5 -1.49 -14.47 7.08
C ALA A 5 -0.78 -13.37 6.26
N ARG A 6 0.55 -13.28 6.34
CA ARG A 6 1.33 -12.32 5.56
C ARG A 6 1.29 -12.60 4.06
N GLY A 7 1.60 -13.84 3.66
CA GLY A 7 1.50 -14.25 2.26
C GLY A 7 0.09 -14.12 1.71
N LEU A 8 -0.93 -14.46 2.51
CA LEU A 8 -2.33 -14.27 2.14
C LEU A 8 -2.67 -12.79 1.93
N ALA A 9 -2.22 -11.88 2.81
CA ALA A 9 -2.45 -10.45 2.63
C ALA A 9 -1.85 -9.96 1.30
N LEU A 10 -0.60 -10.33 0.99
CA LEU A 10 0.03 -9.95 -0.27
C LEU A 10 -0.68 -10.59 -1.47
N LYS A 11 -1.11 -11.85 -1.37
CA LYS A 11 -1.89 -12.54 -2.41
C LYS A 11 -3.23 -11.84 -2.68
N LEU A 12 -3.94 -11.44 -1.64
CA LEU A 12 -5.22 -10.71 -1.73
C LEU A 12 -5.07 -9.31 -2.31
N GLY A 13 -4.02 -8.58 -1.94
CA GLY A 13 -3.80 -7.22 -2.44
C GLY A 13 -3.10 -7.19 -3.80
N ALA A 14 -1.91 -7.77 -3.89
CA ALA A 14 -1.08 -7.71 -5.09
C ALA A 14 -1.50 -8.70 -6.19
N GLY A 15 -2.22 -9.78 -5.85
CA GLY A 15 -2.77 -10.70 -6.84
C GLY A 15 -3.82 -10.06 -7.76
N GLU A 16 -4.36 -8.90 -7.38
CA GLU A 16 -5.27 -8.10 -8.19
C GLU A 16 -4.53 -7.16 -9.16
N ALA A 17 -3.20 -7.07 -9.08
CA ALA A 17 -2.39 -6.34 -10.05
C ALA A 17 -2.19 -7.19 -11.32
N VAL A 18 -2.13 -6.51 -12.46
CA VAL A 18 -1.88 -7.15 -13.75
C VAL A 18 -0.51 -7.82 -13.76
N GLU A 19 -0.49 -9.10 -14.08
CA GLU A 19 0.73 -9.89 -14.14
C GLU A 19 1.66 -9.37 -15.25
N TYR A 20 2.96 -9.71 -15.18
CA TYR A 20 3.97 -9.26 -16.14
C TYR A 20 4.07 -7.73 -16.25
N THR A 21 3.67 -7.01 -15.20
CA THR A 21 3.81 -5.56 -15.09
C THR A 21 4.69 -5.22 -13.89
N PRO A 22 5.75 -4.38 -14.05
CA PRO A 22 6.52 -3.87 -12.93
C PRO A 22 5.62 -3.21 -11.88
N LEU A 23 5.68 -3.70 -10.64
CA LEU A 23 4.82 -3.28 -9.54
C LEU A 23 5.65 -2.54 -8.47
N PRO A 24 5.61 -1.19 -8.44
CA PRO A 24 6.29 -0.42 -7.40
C PRO A 24 5.65 -0.67 -6.04
N VAL A 25 6.49 -0.98 -5.04
CA VAL A 25 6.06 -1.31 -3.68
C VAL A 25 6.59 -0.30 -2.67
N PHE A 26 5.67 0.23 -1.87
CA PHE A 26 5.94 1.02 -0.67
C PHE A 26 5.78 0.11 0.53
N VAL A 27 6.90 -0.27 1.15
CA VAL A 27 6.94 -1.24 2.23
C VAL A 27 7.17 -0.57 3.57
N TYR A 28 6.36 -0.92 4.54
CA TYR A 28 6.45 -0.40 5.90
C TYR A 28 6.52 -1.57 6.88
N GLY A 29 7.48 -1.49 7.80
CA GLY A 29 7.74 -2.52 8.78
C GLY A 29 7.95 -1.95 10.18
N PRO A 30 8.01 -2.81 11.19
CA PRO A 30 8.28 -2.36 12.54
C PRO A 30 9.67 -1.72 12.62
N PRO A 31 9.94 -0.96 13.68
CA PRO A 31 11.30 -0.55 13.98
C PRO A 31 12.26 -1.75 14.07
N GLN A 32 13.48 -1.62 13.56
CA GLN A 32 14.50 -2.69 13.56
C GLN A 32 15.81 -2.26 14.23
N HIS A 33 16.65 -3.23 14.61
CA HIS A 33 18.05 -2.96 14.93
C HIS A 33 18.80 -2.45 13.68
N PRO A 34 19.68 -1.44 13.79
CA PRO A 34 20.41 -0.90 12.63
C PRO A 34 21.23 -1.92 11.84
N GLU A 35 21.75 -2.95 12.53
CA GLU A 35 22.53 -4.02 11.91
C GLU A 35 21.68 -5.19 11.40
N ASN A 36 20.38 -5.20 11.67
CA ASN A 36 19.51 -6.27 11.18
C ASN A 36 19.12 -5.99 9.72
N LEU A 37 19.55 -6.88 8.82
CA LEU A 37 19.35 -6.74 7.37
C LEU A 37 17.95 -7.19 6.91
N MET A 38 17.12 -7.76 7.80
CA MET A 38 15.82 -8.36 7.46
C MET A 38 14.64 -7.38 7.60
N GLY A 39 14.86 -6.11 7.26
CA GLY A 39 13.87 -5.05 7.42
C GLY A 39 12.64 -5.12 6.51
N ALA A 40 11.88 -4.02 6.47
CA ALA A 40 10.68 -3.88 5.65
C ALA A 40 10.88 -4.34 4.20
N ALA A 41 11.96 -3.92 3.52
CA ALA A 41 12.24 -4.34 2.15
C ALA A 41 12.36 -5.86 2.00
N PHE A 42 13.02 -6.52 2.97
CA PHE A 42 13.22 -7.96 2.98
C PHE A 42 11.89 -8.73 3.15
N SER A 43 10.92 -8.15 3.86
CA SER A 43 9.63 -8.81 4.12
C SER A 43 8.85 -9.16 2.85
N VAL A 44 9.05 -8.41 1.74
CA VAL A 44 8.41 -8.65 0.45
C VAL A 44 8.84 -9.98 -0.16
N ASN A 45 10.10 -10.37 0.00
CA ASN A 45 10.61 -11.65 -0.51
C ASN A 45 9.81 -12.83 0.06
N TYR A 46 9.73 -12.92 1.39
CA TYR A 46 8.97 -13.99 2.03
C TYR A 46 7.49 -13.92 1.66
N ALA A 47 6.90 -12.73 1.72
CA ALA A 47 5.49 -12.55 1.42
C ALA A 47 5.14 -12.93 -0.03
N ARG A 48 6.03 -12.66 -0.99
CA ARG A 48 5.88 -13.07 -2.40
C ARG A 48 5.84 -14.59 -2.53
N GLN A 49 6.76 -15.30 -1.88
CA GLN A 49 6.84 -16.76 -1.92
C GLN A 49 5.61 -17.38 -1.24
N GLU A 50 5.26 -16.90 -0.04
CA GLU A 50 4.09 -17.35 0.71
C GLU A 50 2.77 -17.07 -0.05
N GLY A 51 2.72 -15.97 -0.80
CA GLY A 51 1.58 -15.58 -1.63
C GLY A 51 1.51 -16.28 -3.00
N SER A 52 2.57 -16.98 -3.42
CA SER A 52 2.68 -17.61 -4.74
C SER A 52 2.48 -16.61 -5.89
N LEU A 53 3.25 -15.52 -5.90
CA LEU A 53 3.13 -14.41 -6.86
C LEU A 53 4.35 -14.31 -7.82
N PRO A 54 4.63 -15.34 -8.66
CA PRO A 54 5.80 -15.35 -9.53
C PRO A 54 5.70 -14.43 -10.75
N PHE A 55 4.49 -13.95 -11.08
CA PHE A 55 4.25 -13.09 -12.24
C PHE A 55 4.01 -11.62 -11.88
N ASN A 56 3.95 -11.29 -10.58
CA ASN A 56 3.92 -9.92 -10.10
C ASN A 56 5.36 -9.43 -9.90
N LEU A 57 5.76 -8.48 -10.74
CA LEU A 57 7.16 -8.04 -10.85
C LEU A 57 7.47 -6.93 -9.82
N PHE A 58 7.48 -7.27 -8.53
CA PHE A 58 7.67 -6.28 -7.46
C PHE A 58 9.02 -5.57 -7.55
N VAL A 59 9.02 -4.25 -7.36
CA VAL A 59 10.23 -3.44 -7.22
C VAL A 59 10.08 -2.50 -6.03
N ILE A 60 11.07 -2.42 -5.15
CA ILE A 60 10.97 -1.59 -3.93
C ILE A 60 11.15 -0.12 -4.32
N GLU A 61 10.06 0.65 -4.30
CA GLU A 61 10.10 2.11 -4.49
C GLU A 61 10.49 2.81 -3.19
N LYS A 62 9.93 2.35 -2.07
CA LYS A 62 10.25 2.87 -0.74
C LYS A 62 10.18 1.75 0.29
N ALA A 63 11.11 1.73 1.24
CA ALA A 63 11.05 0.87 2.41
C ALA A 63 11.32 1.69 3.67
N VAL A 64 10.44 1.61 4.66
CA VAL A 64 10.54 2.35 5.91
C VAL A 64 10.33 1.40 7.09
N ASN A 65 11.22 1.49 8.08
CA ASN A 65 11.08 0.77 9.34
C ASN A 65 10.73 1.77 10.45
N GLY A 66 9.72 1.43 11.25
CA GLY A 66 9.39 2.14 12.48
C GLY A 66 8.55 3.41 12.32
N SER A 67 7.99 3.64 11.15
CA SER A 67 6.96 4.64 10.91
C SER A 67 5.88 4.04 10.02
N GLY A 68 4.63 4.45 10.23
CA GLY A 68 3.50 3.97 9.44
C GLY A 68 3.54 4.45 7.99
N PRO A 69 2.72 3.85 7.12
CA PRO A 69 2.57 4.29 5.74
C PRO A 69 2.13 5.75 5.64
N SER A 70 2.75 6.51 4.72
CA SER A 70 2.24 7.82 4.34
C SER A 70 1.67 7.71 2.93
N LEU A 71 0.37 7.95 2.78
CA LEU A 71 -0.25 7.95 1.47
C LEU A 71 0.30 9.09 0.60
N ALA A 72 0.79 10.18 1.22
CA ALA A 72 1.39 11.29 0.49
C ALA A 72 2.60 10.85 -0.36
N ASP A 73 3.38 9.86 0.10
CA ASP A 73 4.49 9.29 -0.68
C ASP A 73 4.00 8.61 -1.96
N VAL A 74 2.89 7.86 -1.87
CA VAL A 74 2.28 7.13 -2.98
C VAL A 74 1.71 8.10 -4.02
N PHE A 75 1.01 9.14 -3.55
CA PHE A 75 0.52 10.21 -4.44
C PHE A 75 1.66 10.95 -5.12
N LYS A 76 2.73 11.29 -4.38
CA LYS A 76 3.93 11.93 -4.96
C LYS A 76 4.58 11.05 -6.02
N PHE A 77 4.62 9.73 -5.80
CA PHE A 77 5.10 8.79 -6.80
C PHE A 77 4.27 8.82 -8.07
N PHE A 78 2.94 8.80 -7.96
CA PHE A 78 2.06 8.89 -9.12
C PHE A 78 2.15 10.25 -9.84
N ASP A 79 2.37 11.34 -9.11
CA ASP A 79 2.60 12.66 -9.71
C ASP A 79 3.91 12.68 -10.52
N ALA A 80 4.96 12.04 -10.02
CA ALA A 80 6.24 11.91 -10.73
C ALA A 80 6.22 10.85 -11.85
N ASN A 81 5.28 9.90 -11.80
CA ASN A 81 5.15 8.78 -12.73
C ASN A 81 3.71 8.71 -13.25
N PRO A 82 3.28 9.64 -14.12
CA PRO A 82 1.90 9.72 -14.59
C PRO A 82 1.43 8.45 -15.29
N ASP A 83 2.37 7.67 -15.84
CA ASP A 83 2.11 6.46 -16.63
C ASP A 83 2.24 5.16 -15.80
N ALA A 84 2.51 5.25 -14.50
CA ALA A 84 2.49 4.09 -13.62
C ALA A 84 1.03 3.64 -13.39
N PRO A 85 0.65 2.40 -13.77
CA PRO A 85 -0.73 1.93 -13.65
C PRO A 85 -1.10 1.57 -12.21
N PHE A 86 -0.12 1.13 -11.42
CA PHE A 86 -0.33 0.63 -10.07
C PHE A 86 0.79 1.06 -9.12
N ALA A 87 0.46 1.08 -7.83
CA ALA A 87 1.41 1.03 -6.73
C ALA A 87 0.84 0.16 -5.62
N LEU A 88 1.72 -0.57 -4.94
CA LEU A 88 1.34 -1.43 -3.83
C LEU A 88 1.86 -0.84 -2.52
N ILE A 89 0.99 -0.69 -1.53
CA ILE A 89 1.40 -0.43 -0.15
C ILE A 89 1.38 -1.76 0.57
N PHE A 90 2.50 -2.16 1.15
CA PHE A 90 2.59 -3.37 1.97
C PHE A 90 3.10 -3.01 3.36
N CYS A 91 2.29 -3.26 4.38
CA CYS A 91 2.62 -2.95 5.76
C CYS A 91 2.45 -4.18 6.63
N THR A 92 3.46 -4.46 7.45
CA THR A 92 3.39 -5.54 8.43
C THR A 92 3.89 -5.07 9.79
N ASP A 93 3.22 -5.47 10.85
CA ASP A 93 3.69 -5.28 12.22
C ASP A 93 3.19 -6.40 13.13
N GLY A 94 3.80 -6.55 14.29
CA GLY A 94 3.43 -7.55 15.27
C GLY A 94 4.50 -7.71 16.34
N MET A 95 4.09 -8.12 17.54
CA MET A 95 5.00 -8.33 18.68
C MET A 95 6.12 -9.32 18.35
N VAL A 96 5.82 -10.42 17.65
CA VAL A 96 6.83 -11.43 17.30
C VAL A 96 7.79 -10.89 16.24
N THR A 97 7.27 -10.23 15.20
CA THR A 97 8.10 -9.61 14.15
C THR A 97 9.06 -8.58 14.75
N ARG A 98 8.56 -7.70 15.63
CA ARG A 98 9.40 -6.71 16.35
C ARG A 98 10.54 -7.38 17.12
N LYS A 99 10.26 -8.51 17.80
CA LYS A 99 11.28 -9.26 18.52
C LYS A 99 12.35 -9.83 17.59
N LEU A 100 11.95 -10.41 16.45
CA LEU A 100 12.86 -10.96 15.45
C LEU A 100 13.70 -9.90 14.73
N LEU A 101 13.21 -8.67 14.66
CA LEU A 101 13.98 -7.52 14.14
C LEU A 101 14.91 -6.89 15.20
N GLU A 102 14.93 -7.44 16.41
CA GLU A 102 15.92 -7.18 17.46
C GLU A 102 16.06 -5.70 17.89
N LYS A 103 15.03 -4.86 17.65
CA LYS A 103 15.11 -3.48 18.12
C LYS A 103 15.33 -3.46 19.64
N PRO A 104 16.27 -2.65 20.17
CA PRO A 104 16.42 -2.44 21.60
C PRO A 104 15.11 -1.98 22.24
N GLY A 105 14.67 -2.66 23.29
CA GLY A 105 13.40 -2.38 23.97
C GLY A 105 12.17 -3.08 23.39
N SER A 106 12.32 -4.04 22.46
CA SER A 106 11.19 -4.84 21.93
C SER A 106 10.53 -5.79 22.96
N GLY A 107 10.98 -5.76 24.21
CA GLY A 107 10.44 -6.59 25.30
C GLY A 107 10.78 -8.08 25.17
N LEU A 108 10.13 -8.87 26.03
CA LEU A 108 10.15 -10.33 25.98
C LEU A 108 8.84 -10.81 25.34
N ILE A 109 8.92 -11.90 24.59
CA ILE A 109 7.71 -12.65 24.21
C ILE A 109 7.27 -13.39 25.48
N PRO A 110 6.03 -13.19 25.96
CA PRO A 110 5.56 -13.88 27.16
C PRO A 110 5.61 -15.40 27.01
N ASP A 111 5.94 -16.10 28.08
CA ASP A 111 5.81 -17.55 28.14
C ASP A 111 4.30 -17.91 28.22
N GLY A 112 3.83 -18.73 27.29
CA GLY A 112 2.43 -19.19 27.25
C GLY A 112 1.46 -18.25 26.51
N ALA A 113 0.16 -18.41 26.77
CA ALA A 113 -0.88 -17.63 26.10
C ALA A 113 -1.00 -16.22 26.71
N ALA A 114 -0.76 -15.20 25.89
CA ALA A 114 -0.88 -13.80 26.29
C ALA A 114 -1.52 -12.94 25.20
N VAL A 115 -2.21 -11.87 25.59
CA VAL A 115 -2.63 -10.82 24.65
C VAL A 115 -1.38 -10.05 24.21
N PRO A 116 -1.08 -9.98 22.91
CA PRO A 116 0.14 -9.33 22.44
C PRO A 116 0.06 -7.82 22.65
N ALA A 117 1.17 -7.20 23.05
CA ALA A 117 1.25 -5.74 23.18
C ALA A 117 1.11 -5.00 21.83
N VAL A 118 1.45 -5.70 20.74
CA VAL A 118 1.23 -5.28 19.34
C VAL A 118 0.68 -6.49 18.60
N PHE A 119 -0.56 -6.39 18.14
CA PHE A 119 -1.23 -7.42 17.36
C PHE A 119 -0.55 -7.59 15.99
N ASP A 120 -0.49 -8.85 15.55
CA ASP A 120 -0.03 -9.16 14.19
C ASP A 120 -0.99 -8.54 13.18
N SER A 121 -0.45 -7.67 12.33
CA SER A 121 -1.18 -6.96 11.28
C SER A 121 -0.42 -7.08 9.97
N ASN A 122 -1.14 -7.41 8.90
CA ASN A 122 -0.59 -7.50 7.55
C ASN A 122 -1.61 -6.88 6.60
N VAL A 123 -1.20 -5.83 5.90
CA VAL A 123 -2.07 -5.07 4.99
C VAL A 123 -1.34 -4.91 3.66
N ALA A 124 -2.01 -5.30 2.57
CA ALA A 124 -1.57 -5.03 1.21
C ALA A 124 -2.68 -4.25 0.50
N LEU A 125 -2.41 -3.00 0.12
CA LEU A 125 -3.36 -2.14 -0.59
C LEU A 125 -2.81 -1.86 -1.99
N LEU A 126 -3.49 -2.39 -3.00
CA LEU A 126 -3.21 -2.07 -4.39
C LEU A 126 -3.96 -0.79 -4.77
N VAL A 127 -3.20 0.24 -5.16
CA VAL A 127 -3.76 1.50 -5.66
C VAL A 127 -3.56 1.54 -7.17
N SER A 128 -4.64 1.69 -7.92
CA SER A 128 -4.62 1.75 -9.38
C SER A 128 -4.92 3.16 -9.90
N ARG A 129 -4.43 3.45 -11.11
CA ARG A 129 -4.75 4.67 -11.86
C ARG A 129 -5.42 4.32 -13.19
N PRO A 130 -6.76 4.30 -13.25
CA PRO A 130 -7.49 3.92 -14.46
C PRO A 130 -7.05 4.69 -15.72
N HIS A 131 -6.80 6.00 -15.60
CA HIS A 131 -6.32 6.82 -16.72
C HIS A 131 -4.95 6.41 -17.30
N ALA A 132 -4.06 5.81 -16.52
CA ALA A 132 -2.80 5.28 -17.06
C ALA A 132 -3.06 4.06 -17.95
N ILE A 133 -4.07 3.27 -17.61
CA ILE A 133 -4.43 2.03 -18.31
C ILE A 133 -5.28 2.32 -19.54
N ASP A 134 -6.21 3.29 -19.47
CA ASP A 134 -7.00 3.71 -20.62
C ASP A 134 -6.12 4.19 -21.79
N ARG A 135 -4.97 4.79 -21.49
CA ARG A 135 -3.96 5.19 -22.49
C ARG A 135 -3.27 4.00 -23.16
N LEU A 136 -3.20 2.85 -22.50
CA LEU A 136 -2.64 1.63 -23.08
C LEU A 136 -3.63 0.94 -24.02
N ARG A 137 -4.95 1.16 -23.87
CA ARG A 137 -5.99 0.41 -24.60
C ARG A 137 -5.84 0.43 -26.13
N PRO A 138 -5.50 1.56 -26.78
CA PRO A 138 -5.28 1.58 -28.23
C PRO A 138 -4.07 0.77 -28.70
N SER A 139 -3.15 0.44 -27.79
CA SER A 139 -1.87 -0.18 -28.06
C SER A 139 -1.82 -1.69 -27.77
N ILE A 140 -2.94 -2.25 -27.29
CA ILE A 140 -3.08 -3.65 -26.86
C ILE A 140 -2.79 -4.60 -28.04
N VAL A 141 -2.08 -5.69 -27.73
CA VAL A 141 -1.82 -6.77 -28.69
C VAL A 141 -2.66 -8.01 -28.34
N THR A 142 -3.23 -8.66 -29.34
CA THR A 142 -3.91 -9.94 -29.15
C THR A 142 -2.88 -11.05 -29.00
N LYS A 143 -2.97 -11.85 -27.93
CA LYS A 143 -2.12 -13.04 -27.73
C LYS A 143 -2.95 -14.24 -27.29
N PRO A 144 -2.43 -15.47 -27.45
CA PRO A 144 -3.05 -16.66 -26.83
C PRO A 144 -3.21 -16.47 -25.31
N GLU A 145 -4.28 -17.03 -24.74
CA GLU A 145 -4.48 -17.05 -23.28
C GLU A 145 -3.44 -17.96 -22.63
N GLY A 146 -2.59 -17.38 -21.78
CA GLY A 146 -1.44 -18.06 -21.19
C GLY A 146 -0.25 -18.10 -22.14
N VAL A 147 0.92 -17.73 -21.62
CA VAL A 147 2.18 -17.74 -22.36
C VAL A 147 3.22 -18.45 -21.50
N ASP A 148 3.89 -19.44 -22.07
CA ASP A 148 4.93 -20.18 -21.37
C ASP A 148 6.18 -19.31 -21.23
N THR A 149 6.86 -19.37 -20.08
CA THR A 149 8.05 -18.53 -19.81
C THR A 149 9.24 -18.84 -20.72
N ARG A 150 9.16 -19.90 -21.55
CA ARG A 150 10.15 -20.26 -22.58
C ARG A 150 9.83 -19.65 -23.95
N GLU A 151 8.66 -19.05 -24.15
CA GLU A 151 8.22 -18.47 -25.42
C GLU A 151 8.79 -17.05 -25.63
N THR A 152 10.11 -16.98 -25.78
CA THR A 152 10.87 -15.73 -25.87
C THR A 152 10.59 -14.90 -27.14
N GLN A 153 9.79 -15.41 -28.09
CA GLN A 153 9.25 -14.60 -29.18
C GLN A 153 8.32 -13.49 -28.69
N TYR A 154 7.78 -13.61 -27.47
CA TYR A 154 6.88 -12.61 -26.89
C TYR A 154 7.61 -11.64 -25.98
N ASP A 155 7.47 -10.34 -26.24
CA ASP A 155 8.13 -9.30 -25.42
C ASP A 155 7.73 -9.34 -23.93
N LEU A 156 6.52 -9.80 -23.57
CA LEU A 156 6.14 -10.01 -22.16
C LEU A 156 6.98 -11.10 -21.47
N VAL A 157 7.36 -12.16 -22.20
CA VAL A 157 8.21 -13.23 -21.69
C VAL A 157 9.64 -12.73 -21.56
N LYS A 158 10.12 -11.95 -22.54
CA LYS A 158 11.43 -11.28 -22.45
C LYS A 158 11.49 -10.35 -21.23
N LEU A 159 10.44 -9.57 -20.97
CA LEU A 159 10.32 -8.74 -19.77
C LEU A 159 10.42 -9.58 -18.48
N TRP A 160 9.67 -10.68 -18.38
CA TRP A 160 9.68 -11.53 -17.20
C TRP A 160 11.04 -12.19 -16.97
N ASN A 161 11.67 -12.75 -18.01
CA ASN A 161 13.01 -13.33 -17.93
C ASN A 161 14.03 -12.26 -17.52
N PHE A 162 14.02 -11.11 -18.18
CA PHE A 162 14.90 -9.98 -17.86
C PHE A 162 14.75 -9.52 -16.41
N TYR A 163 13.51 -9.42 -15.90
CA TYR A 163 13.27 -9.06 -14.51
C TYR A 163 13.93 -10.05 -13.53
N TRP A 164 13.85 -11.35 -13.80
CA TRP A 164 14.45 -12.36 -12.91
C TRP A 164 15.98 -12.38 -13.01
N ASP A 165 16.55 -12.19 -14.21
CA ASP A 165 17.99 -12.03 -14.40
C ASP A 165 18.52 -10.80 -13.65
N GLU A 166 17.79 -9.66 -13.74
CA GLU A 166 18.15 -8.44 -13.03
C GLU A 166 17.97 -8.54 -11.51
N ARG A 167 17.06 -9.39 -11.04
CA ARG A 167 16.93 -9.71 -9.61
C ARG A 167 18.18 -10.44 -9.12
N GLU A 168 18.67 -11.41 -9.88
CA GLU A 168 19.92 -12.14 -9.55
C GLU A 168 21.14 -11.22 -9.61
N ALA A 169 21.22 -10.35 -10.63
CA ALA A 169 22.28 -9.37 -10.72
C ALA A 169 22.26 -8.36 -9.55
N PHE A 170 21.07 -7.94 -9.12
CA PHE A 170 20.91 -7.06 -7.96
C PHE A 170 21.32 -7.76 -6.65
N ASP A 171 20.92 -9.02 -6.47
CA ASP A 171 21.32 -9.84 -5.32
C ASP A 171 22.85 -9.94 -5.24
N ALA A 172 23.52 -10.27 -6.35
CA ALA A 172 24.98 -10.33 -6.43
C ALA A 172 25.66 -8.98 -6.16
N HIS A 173 25.11 -7.89 -6.69
CA HIS A 173 25.60 -6.53 -6.40
C HIS A 173 25.49 -6.20 -4.91
N HIS A 174 24.36 -6.52 -4.30
CA HIS A 174 24.10 -6.27 -2.89
C HIS A 174 25.05 -7.05 -1.97
N GLU A 175 25.25 -8.34 -2.25
CA GLU A 175 26.19 -9.18 -1.50
C GLU A 175 27.63 -8.66 -1.61
N ALA A 176 28.05 -8.19 -2.79
CA ALA A 176 29.36 -7.58 -2.98
C ALA A 176 29.51 -6.28 -2.16
N GLU A 177 28.47 -5.44 -2.08
CA GLU A 177 28.48 -4.23 -1.25
C GLU A 177 28.56 -4.54 0.25
N LEU A 178 27.83 -5.55 0.73
CA LEU A 178 27.91 -6.01 2.12
C LEU A 178 29.31 -6.54 2.44
N THR A 179 29.85 -7.40 1.57
CA THR A 179 31.20 -7.95 1.71
C THR A 179 32.25 -6.84 1.79
N ALA A 180 32.14 -5.82 0.93
CA ALA A 180 33.05 -4.68 0.92
C ALA A 180 32.98 -3.84 2.22
N ARG A 181 31.86 -3.90 2.95
CA ARG A 181 31.67 -3.27 4.27
C ARG A 181 32.04 -4.19 5.43
N GLY A 182 32.53 -5.41 5.15
CA GLY A 182 32.84 -6.40 6.17
C GLY A 182 31.60 -7.00 6.84
N GLN A 183 30.46 -6.99 6.15
CA GLN A 183 29.20 -7.56 6.62
C GLN A 183 28.85 -8.81 5.82
N GLU A 184 28.43 -9.86 6.51
CA GLU A 184 27.73 -10.99 5.89
C GLU A 184 26.23 -10.77 6.03
N GLY A 185 25.46 -11.10 4.99
CA GLY A 185 24.02 -10.84 4.97
C GLY A 185 23.24 -11.73 4.02
N VAL A 186 21.94 -11.47 3.92
CA VAL A 186 21.02 -12.25 3.10
C VAL A 186 20.59 -11.43 1.89
N SER A 187 20.59 -12.07 0.72
CA SER A 187 20.08 -11.47 -0.51
C SER A 187 18.63 -10.98 -0.37
N PRO A 188 18.34 -9.73 -0.80
CA PRO A 188 17.01 -9.14 -0.64
C PRO A 188 15.97 -9.82 -1.53
N HIS A 189 16.38 -10.44 -2.63
CA HIS A 189 15.52 -11.16 -3.59
C HIS A 189 14.36 -10.33 -4.17
N THR A 190 14.43 -9.00 -4.04
CA THR A 190 13.55 -8.02 -4.69
C THR A 190 14.36 -6.75 -4.90
N MET A 191 14.52 -6.37 -6.17
CA MET A 191 15.35 -5.22 -6.54
C MET A 191 14.71 -3.88 -6.16
N SER A 192 15.53 -2.84 -6.01
CA SER A 192 15.02 -1.48 -5.89
C SER A 192 14.44 -0.98 -7.21
N ALA A 193 13.47 -0.08 -7.15
CA ALA A 193 12.92 0.59 -8.32
C ALA A 193 13.98 1.45 -9.04
N ALA A 194 14.98 1.97 -8.31
CA ALA A 194 16.10 2.69 -8.90
C ALA A 194 16.98 1.77 -9.78
N TRP A 195 17.27 0.55 -9.30
CA TRP A 195 17.94 -0.48 -10.11
C TRP A 195 17.09 -0.80 -11.34
N TRP A 196 15.82 -1.17 -11.14
CA TRP A 196 14.92 -1.49 -12.25
C TRP A 196 14.91 -0.41 -13.34
N ARG A 197 14.69 0.85 -12.97
CA ARG A 197 14.67 1.99 -13.90
C ARG A 197 15.98 2.16 -14.67
N SER A 198 17.13 1.89 -14.05
CA SER A 198 18.44 2.02 -14.73
C SER A 198 18.67 0.90 -15.76
N ARG A 199 17.97 -0.23 -15.60
CA ARG A 199 18.12 -1.44 -16.44
C ARG A 199 17.08 -1.53 -17.56
N VAL A 200 15.93 -0.86 -17.44
CA VAL A 200 14.90 -0.78 -18.49
C VAL A 200 15.47 -0.41 -19.87
N PRO A 201 16.38 0.57 -20.04
CA PRO A 201 16.96 0.84 -21.36
C PRO A 201 17.68 -0.35 -22.01
N GLU A 202 18.23 -1.28 -21.22
CA GLU A 202 18.83 -2.50 -21.73
C GLU A 202 17.75 -3.47 -22.22
N LEU A 203 16.69 -3.69 -21.43
CA LEU A 203 15.53 -4.48 -21.86
C LEU A 203 14.97 -4.01 -23.21
N LEU A 204 14.84 -2.70 -23.40
CA LEU A 204 14.26 -2.12 -24.61
C LEU A 204 15.09 -2.38 -25.88
N LYS A 205 16.35 -2.78 -25.77
CA LYS A 205 17.16 -3.20 -26.93
C LYS A 205 16.73 -4.57 -27.46
N HIS A 206 16.05 -5.37 -26.62
CA HIS A 206 15.66 -6.75 -26.91
C HIS A 206 14.16 -6.90 -27.18
N THR A 207 13.36 -5.84 -26.97
CA THR A 207 11.93 -5.82 -27.23
C THR A 207 11.61 -5.13 -28.55
N GLU A 208 10.66 -5.67 -29.29
CA GLU A 208 10.26 -5.10 -30.58
C GLU A 208 9.05 -4.18 -30.43
N ASN A 209 8.20 -4.43 -29.42
CA ASN A 209 6.96 -3.73 -29.14
C ASN A 209 6.11 -3.56 -30.41
N LYS A 210 6.02 -4.61 -31.23
CA LYS A 210 5.16 -4.63 -32.42
C LYS A 210 3.69 -4.73 -32.02
N GLY A 211 2.86 -3.87 -32.59
CA GLY A 211 1.43 -3.84 -32.29
C GLY A 211 0.72 -2.64 -32.91
N PRO A 212 -0.61 -2.56 -32.73
CA PRO A 212 -1.42 -1.45 -33.24
C PRO A 212 -1.17 -0.17 -32.44
N GLY A 213 -1.43 1.00 -33.04
CA GLY A 213 -1.37 2.29 -32.32
C GLY A 213 0.04 2.69 -31.85
N GLU A 214 0.13 3.93 -31.39
CA GLU A 214 1.35 4.47 -30.78
C GLU A 214 1.56 3.86 -29.39
N PHE A 215 2.79 3.49 -29.08
CA PHE A 215 3.19 2.97 -27.78
C PHE A 215 4.55 3.55 -27.39
N ALA A 216 4.58 4.25 -26.27
CA ALA A 216 5.80 4.79 -25.70
C ALA A 216 6.19 3.95 -24.48
N PRO A 217 7.16 3.02 -24.60
CA PRO A 217 7.58 2.20 -23.48
C PRO A 217 8.18 3.06 -22.36
N ASN A 218 7.92 2.70 -21.12
CA ASN A 218 8.52 3.33 -19.94
C ASN A 218 8.82 2.29 -18.86
N ALA A 219 9.34 2.72 -17.71
CA ALA A 219 9.74 1.79 -16.65
C ALA A 219 8.58 0.98 -16.04
N TRP A 220 7.34 1.45 -16.15
CA TRP A 220 6.16 0.82 -15.54
C TRP A 220 5.32 0.05 -16.56
N THR A 221 5.50 0.35 -17.84
CA THR A 221 4.89 -0.32 -18.99
C THR A 221 5.95 -0.46 -20.10
N PRO A 222 7.00 -1.28 -19.89
CA PRO A 222 8.11 -1.39 -20.84
C PRO A 222 7.74 -2.16 -22.12
N VAL A 223 6.66 -2.95 -22.03
CA VAL A 223 6.13 -3.73 -23.15
C VAL A 223 4.62 -3.55 -23.27
N ARG A 224 4.11 -3.70 -24.49
CA ARG A 224 2.66 -3.62 -24.77
C ARG A 224 1.90 -4.67 -23.97
N TRP A 225 0.80 -4.24 -23.36
CA TRP A 225 -0.14 -5.15 -22.69
C TRP A 225 -0.90 -6.01 -23.70
N THR A 226 -1.25 -7.20 -23.25
CA THR A 226 -2.12 -8.12 -23.98
C THR A 226 -3.59 -7.87 -23.67
N ASP A 227 -4.48 -8.44 -24.47
CA ASP A 227 -5.91 -8.46 -24.24
C ASP A 227 -6.29 -9.15 -22.91
N TRP A 228 -5.57 -10.21 -22.51
CA TRP A 228 -5.80 -10.86 -21.21
C TRP A 228 -5.30 -10.02 -20.02
N GLN A 229 -4.20 -9.27 -20.16
CA GLN A 229 -3.73 -8.35 -19.10
C GLN A 229 -4.75 -7.23 -18.86
N VAL A 230 -5.39 -6.75 -19.92
CA VAL A 230 -6.45 -5.75 -19.83
C VAL A 230 -7.70 -6.35 -19.21
N ARG A 231 -8.04 -7.59 -19.56
CA ARG A 231 -9.12 -8.34 -18.91
C ARG A 231 -8.86 -8.53 -17.41
N GLN A 232 -7.64 -8.88 -17.00
CA GLN A 232 -7.26 -8.95 -15.58
C GLN A 232 -7.60 -7.64 -14.87
N PHE A 233 -7.18 -6.49 -15.44
CA PHE A 233 -7.51 -5.19 -14.86
C PHE A 233 -9.02 -4.91 -14.82
N ASP A 234 -9.73 -5.16 -15.92
CA ASP A 234 -11.18 -4.92 -16.02
C ASP A 234 -12.01 -5.82 -15.08
N GLU A 235 -11.44 -6.96 -14.66
CA GLU A 235 -12.04 -7.90 -13.73
C GLU A 235 -11.63 -7.67 -12.26
N SER A 236 -10.53 -6.95 -12.00
CA SER A 236 -10.07 -6.59 -10.66
C SER A 236 -11.13 -5.74 -9.93
N PRO A 237 -11.45 -6.04 -8.67
CA PRO A 237 -12.55 -5.40 -7.97
C PRO A 237 -12.20 -3.96 -7.59
N VAL A 238 -13.12 -3.04 -7.83
CA VAL A 238 -13.02 -1.68 -7.28
C VAL A 238 -13.61 -1.69 -5.87
N LEU A 239 -12.75 -1.54 -4.86
CA LEU A 239 -13.14 -1.58 -3.45
C LEU A 239 -13.52 -0.20 -2.89
N GLY A 240 -13.14 0.87 -3.58
CA GLY A 240 -13.38 2.25 -3.19
C GLY A 240 -12.31 3.17 -3.76
N TYR A 241 -12.34 4.42 -3.31
CA TYR A 241 -11.42 5.48 -3.72
C TYR A 241 -10.78 6.10 -2.48
N ILE A 242 -9.51 6.47 -2.62
CA ILE A 242 -8.73 7.14 -1.60
C ILE A 242 -8.44 8.54 -2.12
N ASP A 243 -8.85 9.56 -1.36
CA ASP A 243 -8.59 10.96 -1.70
C ASP A 243 -7.15 11.34 -1.37
N ARG A 244 -6.69 12.48 -1.90
CA ARG A 244 -5.36 12.99 -1.57
C ARG A 244 -5.27 13.27 -0.06
N PRO A 245 -4.24 12.78 0.63
CA PRO A 245 -4.09 12.99 2.07
C PRO A 245 -3.85 14.46 2.39
N VAL A 246 -4.54 14.95 3.43
CA VAL A 246 -4.28 16.26 4.04
C VAL A 246 -3.41 16.07 5.26
N ARG A 247 -2.16 16.54 5.17
CA ARG A 247 -1.23 16.56 6.30
C ARG A 247 -1.44 17.79 7.17
N VAL A 248 -1.55 17.56 8.47
CA VAL A 248 -1.72 18.56 9.52
C VAL A 248 -0.51 18.49 10.45
N ARG A 249 0.22 19.60 10.60
CA ARG A 249 1.31 19.70 11.58
C ARG A 249 0.70 19.97 12.95
N LEU A 250 1.04 19.12 13.93
CA LEU A 250 0.61 19.23 15.33
C LEU A 250 1.76 19.64 16.25
N THR A 251 2.88 20.07 15.68
CA THR A 251 4.02 20.63 16.39
C THR A 251 4.34 22.06 15.94
N ASP A 252 4.98 22.81 16.82
CA ASP A 252 5.56 24.11 16.50
C ASP A 252 6.86 23.98 15.67
N GLU A 253 7.50 25.11 15.37
CA GLU A 253 8.76 25.14 14.60
C GLU A 253 9.94 24.45 15.29
N HIS A 254 9.86 24.24 16.61
CA HIS A 254 10.87 23.57 17.43
C HIS A 254 10.51 22.11 17.72
N ASP A 255 9.51 21.56 17.00
CA ASP A 255 8.97 20.21 17.15
C ASP A 255 8.34 19.89 18.51
N HIS A 256 7.98 20.92 19.29
CA HIS A 256 7.16 20.73 20.48
C HIS A 256 5.68 20.61 20.09
N ALA A 257 4.92 19.80 20.82
CA ALA A 257 3.49 19.67 20.60
C ALA A 257 2.79 21.04 20.71
N LEU A 258 1.94 21.36 19.74
CA LEU A 258 1.08 22.55 19.81
C LEU A 258 0.18 22.47 21.05
N ARG A 259 -0.23 23.62 21.57
CA ARG A 259 -1.27 23.64 22.62
C ARG A 259 -2.58 23.11 22.04
N GLU A 260 -3.43 22.54 22.89
CA GLU A 260 -4.69 21.90 22.47
C GLU A 260 -5.54 22.79 21.55
N LYS A 261 -5.76 24.06 21.89
CA LYS A 261 -6.52 25.00 21.05
C LYS A 261 -5.93 25.18 19.64
N ASP A 262 -4.60 25.17 19.55
CA ASP A 262 -3.88 25.34 18.30
C ASP A 262 -3.95 24.02 17.47
N GLN A 263 -3.90 22.86 18.13
CA GLN A 263 -4.18 21.56 17.50
C GLN A 263 -5.62 21.46 16.96
N VAL A 264 -6.62 21.90 17.72
CA VAL A 264 -8.03 21.93 17.31
C VAL A 264 -8.21 22.75 16.04
N THR A 265 -7.58 23.93 16.00
CA THR A 265 -7.63 24.80 14.82
C THR A 265 -7.00 24.12 13.61
N ALA A 266 -5.80 23.55 13.77
CA ALA A 266 -5.10 22.87 12.70
C ALA A 266 -5.87 21.63 12.16
N LEU A 267 -6.48 20.85 13.05
CA LEU A 267 -7.30 19.69 12.68
C LEU A 267 -8.59 20.11 11.98
N ARG A 268 -9.23 21.21 12.42
CA ARG A 268 -10.41 21.75 11.76
C ARG A 268 -10.10 22.23 10.35
N ASP A 269 -9.02 22.99 10.17
CA ASP A 269 -8.57 23.43 8.84
C ASP A 269 -8.23 22.23 7.95
N GLY A 270 -7.58 21.21 8.52
CA GLY A 270 -7.33 19.94 7.85
C GLY A 270 -8.61 19.24 7.38
N TRP A 271 -9.61 19.16 8.27
CA TRP A 271 -10.92 18.58 7.98
C TRP A 271 -11.64 19.33 6.86
N SER A 272 -11.73 20.66 6.94
CA SER A 272 -12.38 21.48 5.90
C SER A 272 -11.72 21.27 4.53
N ARG A 273 -10.40 21.09 4.48
CA ARG A 273 -9.68 20.77 3.23
C ARG A 273 -9.98 19.38 2.70
N VAL A 274 -10.27 18.39 3.55
CA VAL A 274 -10.70 17.06 3.11
C VAL A 274 -12.11 17.14 2.54
N VAL A 275 -13.04 17.80 3.24
CA VAL A 275 -14.41 18.00 2.75
C VAL A 275 -14.44 18.76 1.43
N ALA A 276 -13.60 19.79 1.27
CA ALA A 276 -13.52 20.58 0.04
C ALA A 276 -12.91 19.82 -1.16
N GLN A 277 -12.13 18.77 -0.91
CA GLN A 277 -11.59 17.90 -1.98
C GLN A 277 -12.61 16.86 -2.45
N GLY A 278 -13.49 16.42 -1.55
CA GLY A 278 -14.57 15.51 -1.87
C GLY A 278 -15.68 16.19 -2.68
N HIS A 279 -16.57 15.37 -3.24
CA HIS A 279 -17.85 15.86 -3.74
C HIS A 279 -18.83 15.99 -2.57
N GLU A 280 -19.76 16.94 -2.63
CA GLU A 280 -20.73 17.15 -1.54
C GLU A 280 -21.55 15.89 -1.22
N ALA A 281 -21.84 15.07 -2.23
CA ALA A 281 -22.49 13.76 -2.09
C ALA A 281 -21.61 12.68 -1.40
N THR A 282 -20.33 12.93 -1.20
CA THR A 282 -19.34 12.00 -0.62
C THR A 282 -18.75 12.50 0.70
N ALA A 283 -19.39 13.48 1.35
CA ALA A 283 -18.97 13.96 2.66
C ALA A 283 -18.86 12.79 3.66
N PRO A 284 -17.75 12.66 4.41
CA PRO A 284 -17.54 11.54 5.32
C PRO A 284 -18.63 11.43 6.39
N ARG A 285 -19.27 10.26 6.50
CA ARG A 285 -20.27 9.93 7.53
C ARG A 285 -19.71 9.09 8.67
N ARG A 286 -18.46 8.66 8.53
CA ARG A 286 -17.71 7.91 9.54
C ARG A 286 -16.31 8.48 9.70
N ILE A 287 -15.73 8.29 10.87
CA ILE A 287 -14.33 8.58 11.14
C ILE A 287 -13.65 7.39 11.82
N PHE A 288 -12.51 6.99 11.27
CA PHE A 288 -11.60 6.01 11.85
C PHE A 288 -10.39 6.74 12.42
N PHE A 289 -9.99 6.34 13.63
CA PHE A 289 -8.85 6.90 14.36
C PHE A 289 -8.31 5.83 15.32
N ASP A 290 -7.14 6.04 15.93
CA ASP A 290 -6.52 5.05 16.84
C ASP A 290 -5.91 5.72 18.07
N THR A 291 -6.41 5.40 19.27
CA THR A 291 -5.93 5.96 20.54
C THR A 291 -4.92 5.11 21.31
N THR A 292 -4.39 4.03 20.73
CA THR A 292 -3.53 3.07 21.44
C THR A 292 -2.25 3.69 22.01
N GLY A 293 -1.63 4.61 21.29
CA GLY A 293 -0.38 5.26 21.73
C GLY A 293 -0.59 6.48 22.64
N ASP A 294 -1.77 7.11 22.56
CA ASP A 294 -2.10 8.35 23.27
C ASP A 294 -3.63 8.46 23.36
N ARG A 295 -4.21 8.28 24.54
CA ARG A 295 -5.67 8.38 24.68
C ARG A 295 -6.20 9.80 24.58
N GLU A 296 -5.36 10.79 24.89
CA GLU A 296 -5.77 12.18 24.97
C GLU A 296 -5.81 12.85 23.59
N TRP A 297 -5.16 12.28 22.57
CA TRP A 297 -5.16 12.89 21.23
C TRP A 297 -6.54 12.98 20.59
N VAL A 298 -7.48 12.11 20.98
CA VAL A 298 -8.86 12.18 20.50
C VAL A 298 -9.55 13.46 20.95
N ILE A 299 -9.09 14.13 22.01
CA ILE A 299 -9.68 15.36 22.56
C ILE A 299 -9.68 16.49 21.52
N PRO A 300 -8.53 16.93 20.98
CA PRO A 300 -8.52 17.98 19.97
C PRO A 300 -9.24 17.57 18.68
N LEU A 301 -9.21 16.29 18.29
CA LEU A 301 -9.98 15.78 17.14
C LEU A 301 -11.49 15.92 17.38
N THR A 302 -11.98 15.52 18.55
CA THR A 302 -13.39 15.61 18.93
C THR A 302 -13.87 17.07 18.93
N GLN A 303 -13.07 17.99 19.48
CA GLN A 303 -13.39 19.41 19.49
C GLN A 303 -13.35 20.04 18.09
N ALA A 304 -12.43 19.59 17.22
CA ALA A 304 -12.36 20.06 15.84
C ALA A 304 -13.62 19.68 15.06
N LEU A 305 -14.03 18.42 15.13
CA LEU A 305 -15.20 17.89 14.41
C LEU A 305 -16.52 18.34 15.03
N GLY A 306 -16.61 18.45 16.36
CA GLY A 306 -17.83 18.90 17.05
C GLY A 306 -18.22 20.36 16.73
N ALA A 307 -17.33 21.13 16.11
CA ALA A 307 -17.62 22.48 15.61
C ALA A 307 -18.19 22.49 14.17
N GLU A 308 -18.16 21.36 13.48
CA GLU A 308 -18.58 21.20 12.09
C GLU A 308 -19.93 20.46 12.07
N ALA A 309 -20.99 21.12 11.58
CA ALA A 309 -22.36 20.63 11.73
C ALA A 309 -22.61 19.23 11.15
N ASP A 310 -21.93 18.89 10.05
CA ASP A 310 -22.10 17.63 9.32
C ASP A 310 -20.95 16.63 9.54
N ALA A 311 -20.01 16.93 10.43
CA ALA A 311 -18.90 16.02 10.71
C ALA A 311 -19.33 14.84 11.59
N PRO A 312 -18.74 13.65 11.38
CA PRO A 312 -19.01 12.48 12.20
C PRO A 312 -18.48 12.67 13.62
N SER A 313 -19.23 12.16 14.60
CA SER A 313 -18.82 12.20 16.01
C SER A 313 -17.86 11.06 16.34
N THR A 314 -16.69 11.40 16.91
CA THR A 314 -15.71 10.43 17.45
C THR A 314 -16.28 9.59 18.59
N GLY A 315 -17.24 10.13 19.36
CA GLY A 315 -17.87 9.46 20.50
C GLY A 315 -19.09 8.62 20.13
N SER A 316 -19.63 8.74 18.91
CA SER A 316 -20.76 7.94 18.46
C SER A 316 -20.31 6.57 18.00
N VAL A 317 -20.91 5.50 18.54
CA VAL A 317 -20.57 4.12 18.14
C VAL A 317 -20.88 3.80 16.67
N ALA A 318 -21.77 4.59 16.05
CA ALA A 318 -22.20 4.45 14.66
C ALA A 318 -21.33 5.25 13.67
N GLU A 319 -20.62 6.27 14.14
CA GLU A 319 -19.86 7.22 13.31
C GLU A 319 -18.36 7.19 13.61
N GLY A 320 -17.98 7.06 14.88
CA GLY A 320 -16.60 7.05 15.38
C GLY A 320 -16.07 5.64 15.67
N PHE A 321 -14.96 5.30 15.04
CA PHE A 321 -14.30 4.01 15.13
C PHE A 321 -12.87 4.16 15.60
N ASP A 322 -12.71 4.17 16.93
CA ASP A 322 -11.39 4.02 17.58
C ASP A 322 -10.88 2.58 17.39
N VAL A 323 -10.02 2.38 16.39
CA VAL A 323 -9.43 1.07 16.06
C VAL A 323 -8.54 0.57 17.19
N GLY A 324 -7.83 1.47 17.86
CA GLY A 324 -6.98 1.12 18.99
C GLY A 324 -7.76 0.56 20.17
N TYR A 325 -8.92 1.16 20.46
CA TYR A 325 -9.81 0.65 21.50
C TYR A 325 -10.56 -0.64 21.07
N ARG A 326 -11.00 -0.73 19.82
CA ARG A 326 -11.87 -1.83 19.34
C ARG A 326 -11.11 -3.09 18.95
N ILE A 327 -9.93 -2.96 18.35
CA ILE A 327 -9.12 -4.08 17.83
C ILE A 327 -7.84 -4.25 18.65
N GLY A 328 -7.24 -3.14 19.08
CA GLY A 328 -5.96 -3.13 19.80
C GLY A 328 -4.82 -2.55 18.96
N ASN A 329 -3.62 -2.56 19.55
CA ASN A 329 -2.44 -1.97 18.96
C ASN A 329 -1.98 -2.72 17.70
N THR A 330 -2.18 -2.16 16.50
CA THR A 330 -1.63 -2.72 15.24
C THR A 330 -0.28 -2.10 14.84
N GLY A 331 0.34 -1.34 15.74
CA GLY A 331 1.66 -0.76 15.53
C GLY A 331 1.71 0.21 14.34
N VAL A 332 2.76 0.12 13.52
CA VAL A 332 2.97 0.99 12.35
C VAL A 332 1.90 0.78 11.28
N SER A 333 1.16 -0.32 11.32
CA SER A 333 0.08 -0.61 10.36
C SER A 333 -1.22 0.14 10.66
N SER A 334 -1.34 0.87 11.77
CA SER A 334 -2.61 1.46 12.21
C SER A 334 -3.34 2.25 11.12
N GLY A 335 -2.69 3.25 10.50
CA GLY A 335 -3.31 4.04 9.44
C GLY A 335 -3.86 3.21 8.26
N VAL A 336 -3.12 2.19 7.80
CA VAL A 336 -3.59 1.34 6.69
C VAL A 336 -4.62 0.28 7.10
N VAL A 337 -4.62 -0.15 8.36
CA VAL A 337 -5.71 -0.96 8.92
C VAL A 337 -7.00 -0.14 8.95
N GLN A 338 -6.92 1.12 9.37
CA GLN A 338 -8.07 2.04 9.35
C GLN A 338 -8.60 2.25 7.93
N ILE A 339 -7.73 2.45 6.94
CA ILE A 339 -8.13 2.55 5.52
C ILE A 339 -8.81 1.27 5.03
N ALA A 340 -8.24 0.09 5.32
CA ALA A 340 -8.82 -1.18 4.92
C ALA A 340 -10.23 -1.39 5.53
N LEU A 341 -10.41 -1.06 6.81
CA LEU A 341 -11.70 -1.11 7.49
C LEU A 341 -12.70 -0.10 6.90
N ALA A 342 -12.23 1.11 6.57
CA ALA A 342 -13.06 2.13 5.92
C ALA A 342 -13.56 1.67 4.53
N LEU A 343 -12.70 1.01 3.74
CA LEU A 343 -13.07 0.42 2.44
C LEU A 343 -14.10 -0.71 2.61
N ILE A 344 -13.88 -1.63 3.55
CA ILE A 344 -14.82 -2.74 3.85
C ILE A 344 -16.17 -2.18 4.28
N ALA A 345 -16.17 -1.22 5.22
CA ALA A 345 -17.39 -0.64 5.74
C ALA A 345 -18.14 0.15 4.66
N GLY A 346 -17.42 0.91 3.82
CA GLY A 346 -17.98 1.65 2.69
C GLY A 346 -18.61 0.74 1.65
N TYR A 347 -17.98 -0.39 1.34
CA TYR A 347 -18.52 -1.40 0.43
C TYR A 347 -19.83 -2.00 0.93
N GLN A 348 -19.99 -2.13 2.25
CA GLN A 348 -21.16 -2.77 2.87
C GLN A 348 -22.38 -1.85 2.93
N ASP A 349 -22.21 -0.57 3.24
CA ASP A 349 -23.32 0.35 3.51
C ASP A 349 -23.35 1.61 2.65
N GLY A 350 -22.42 1.75 1.70
CA GLY A 350 -22.36 2.86 0.76
C GLY A 350 -21.98 4.21 1.38
N LYS A 351 -21.46 4.24 2.61
CA LYS A 351 -21.08 5.49 3.28
C LYS A 351 -19.59 5.81 3.14
N SER A 352 -19.29 7.05 2.75
CA SER A 352 -17.93 7.59 2.82
C SER A 352 -17.43 7.70 4.25
N SER A 353 -16.12 7.54 4.42
CA SER A 353 -15.43 7.60 5.71
C SER A 353 -14.23 8.54 5.61
N ALA A 354 -13.78 9.04 6.75
CA ALA A 354 -12.48 9.68 6.90
C ALA A 354 -11.59 8.81 7.80
N VAL A 355 -10.30 8.77 7.50
CA VAL A 355 -9.28 8.17 8.35
C VAL A 355 -8.39 9.28 8.87
N VAL A 356 -8.07 9.25 10.16
CA VAL A 356 -7.10 10.16 10.78
C VAL A 356 -5.99 9.33 11.41
N ASP A 357 -4.87 9.24 10.71
CA ASP A 357 -3.66 8.60 11.23
C ASP A 357 -2.74 9.64 11.86
N ARG A 358 -2.34 9.43 13.12
CA ARG A 358 -1.38 10.29 13.81
C ARG A 358 -0.05 9.57 13.94
N THR A 359 0.98 10.14 13.31
CA THR A 359 2.34 9.64 13.42
C THR A 359 3.25 10.78 13.91
N GLY A 360 3.74 10.65 15.15
CA GLY A 360 4.60 11.65 15.80
C GLY A 360 3.90 13.01 15.96
N GLY A 361 4.53 14.06 15.46
CA GLY A 361 4.05 15.44 15.50
C GLY A 361 3.11 15.83 14.35
N GLN A 362 2.59 14.87 13.59
CA GLN A 362 1.72 15.12 12.43
C GLN A 362 0.50 14.20 12.45
N ALA A 363 -0.58 14.66 11.84
CA ALA A 363 -1.73 13.85 11.48
C ALA A 363 -1.96 13.89 9.96
N GLU A 364 -2.36 12.76 9.39
CA GLU A 364 -2.78 12.64 7.99
C GLU A 364 -4.28 12.30 7.97
N ILE A 365 -5.09 13.17 7.35
CA ILE A 365 -6.53 12.99 7.19
C ILE A 365 -6.82 12.58 5.74
N VAL A 366 -7.55 11.49 5.56
CA VAL A 366 -7.80 10.89 4.24
C VAL A 366 -9.28 10.57 4.07
N GLY A 367 -9.88 11.09 3.00
CA GLY A 367 -11.22 10.70 2.57
C GLY A 367 -11.20 9.33 1.89
N VAL A 368 -12.16 8.49 2.23
CA VAL A 368 -12.36 7.16 1.63
C VAL A 368 -13.81 7.06 1.16
N THR A 369 -13.99 6.95 -0.16
CA THR A 369 -15.31 6.92 -0.79
C THR A 369 -15.60 5.51 -1.32
N PRO A 370 -16.81 4.96 -1.10
CA PRO A 370 -17.16 3.63 -1.58
C PRO A 370 -17.25 3.56 -3.12
N PRO A 371 -17.22 2.34 -3.70
CA PRO A 371 -17.48 2.17 -5.12
C PRO A 371 -18.95 2.49 -5.43
N THR A 372 -19.22 2.82 -6.69
CA THR A 372 -20.59 3.04 -7.17
C THR A 372 -21.39 1.72 -7.23
N ASP A 373 -22.73 1.80 -7.24
CA ASP A 373 -23.59 0.61 -7.41
C ASP A 373 -23.26 -0.18 -8.69
N ALA A 374 -22.88 0.51 -9.77
CA ALA A 374 -22.45 -0.11 -11.01
C ALA A 374 -21.17 -0.93 -10.83
N GLN A 375 -20.21 -0.42 -10.06
CA GLN A 375 -18.96 -1.11 -9.73
C GLN A 375 -19.19 -2.28 -8.78
N ILE A 376 -20.07 -2.14 -7.77
CA ILE A 376 -20.48 -3.25 -6.90
C ILE A 376 -21.10 -4.37 -7.75
N LYS A 377 -21.98 -4.03 -8.70
CA LYS A 377 -22.58 -4.99 -9.62
C LYS A 377 -21.54 -5.65 -10.53
N GLN A 378 -20.52 -4.92 -10.97
CA GLN A 378 -19.41 -5.46 -11.76
C GLN A 378 -18.57 -6.43 -10.92
N ASN A 379 -18.17 -6.04 -9.71
CA ASN A 379 -17.44 -6.89 -8.78
C ASN A 379 -18.22 -8.19 -8.50
N ARG A 380 -19.56 -8.13 -8.33
CA ARG A 380 -20.39 -9.33 -8.18
C ARG A 380 -20.30 -10.29 -9.36
N ARG A 381 -20.15 -9.78 -10.58
CA ARG A 381 -20.02 -10.59 -11.78
C ARG A 381 -18.64 -11.25 -11.89
N THR A 382 -17.57 -10.52 -11.55
CA THR A 382 -16.19 -10.97 -11.77
C THR A 382 -15.57 -11.67 -10.55
N ARG A 383 -15.91 -11.23 -9.33
CA ARG A 383 -15.36 -11.73 -8.04
C ARG A 383 -16.43 -12.37 -7.12
N GLY A 384 -17.71 -12.08 -7.34
CA GLY A 384 -18.81 -12.62 -6.52
C GLY A 384 -19.30 -11.67 -5.43
N GLU A 385 -20.15 -12.17 -4.54
CA GLU A 385 -20.85 -11.33 -3.54
C GLU A 385 -19.92 -10.57 -2.58
N ASN A 386 -18.77 -11.15 -2.25
CA ASN A 386 -17.80 -10.53 -1.36
C ASN A 386 -16.41 -10.47 -2.02
N PRO A 387 -15.99 -9.32 -2.57
CA PRO A 387 -14.69 -9.18 -3.23
C PRO A 387 -13.50 -9.18 -2.25
N PHE A 388 -13.75 -9.21 -0.93
CA PHE A 388 -12.70 -9.31 0.09
C PHE A 388 -12.32 -10.74 0.44
N LEU A 389 -13.02 -11.75 -0.10
CA LEU A 389 -12.70 -13.17 0.10
C LEU A 389 -12.03 -13.73 -1.15
N TYR A 390 -10.85 -14.33 -0.98
CA TYR A 390 -10.19 -15.08 -2.06
C TYR A 390 -10.97 -16.37 -2.37
N ARG A 391 -11.06 -16.74 -3.64
CA ARG A 391 -11.65 -18.02 -4.08
C ARG A 391 -10.61 -19.12 -4.21
#